data_AF-A0AAD7EVE3-F1
#
_entry.id   AF-A0AAD7EVE3-F1
#
_cell.length_a   1.000
_cell.length_b   1.000
_cell.length_c   1.000
_cell.angle_alpha   90.00
_cell.angle_beta   90.00
_cell.angle_gamma   90.00
#
_symmetry.space_group_name_H-M   'P 1'
#
loop_
_entity.id
_entity.type
_entity.pdbx_description
1 polymer ?
#
loop_
_entity_poly.entity_id
_entity_poly.type
_entity_poly.pdbx_seq_one_letter_code
_entity_poly.pdbx_strand_id
1 'polypeptide(L)'
;MHIPLLSSLFLSPLDALHSLSNKLVYALFASTPFVPRGEYLLGLGIADITGPVVETNMMGYASLAQTATGLHMRQRGRAFIVTERTSPTDRILFINADIAMGDSGIRRALLAALAEEYGEGTYHAGNVALVGTHQHSGVGGYLENLLPQITSRGLHPQTLSAILSGTLLATRRAHTSLAPGSLALGTGRVENGRY
;
A
#
# COMPACT_ATOMS: atom_id res chain seq x y z
N MET A 1 19.59 48.84 -10.39
CA MET A 1 20.96 48.29 -10.45
C MET A 1 20.81 46.77 -10.33
N HIS A 2 21.00 46.06 -11.45
CA HIS A 2 20.77 44.62 -11.62
C HIS A 2 22.15 43.96 -11.69
N ILE A 3 22.43 42.98 -10.83
CA ILE A 3 23.62 42.11 -10.94
C ILE A 3 23.18 40.67 -10.64
N PRO A 4 23.59 39.67 -11.45
CA PRO A 4 22.87 38.41 -11.65
C PRO A 4 23.35 37.24 -10.77
N LEU A 5 22.50 36.21 -10.71
CA LEU A 5 22.77 34.85 -10.24
C LEU A 5 23.66 34.08 -11.23
N LEU A 6 24.76 33.50 -10.75
CA LEU A 6 25.49 32.32 -11.26
C LEU A 6 26.18 31.72 -10.01
N SER A 7 26.19 30.42 -9.73
CA SER A 7 26.64 29.37 -10.62
C SER A 7 26.11 27.98 -10.27
N SER A 8 26.13 27.16 -11.31
CA SER A 8 25.82 25.74 -11.48
C SER A 8 26.37 24.78 -10.41
N LEU A 9 25.47 23.93 -9.90
CA LEU A 9 25.80 22.64 -9.29
C LEU A 9 26.53 21.77 -10.32
N PHE A 10 27.76 21.38 -10.01
CA PHE A 10 28.50 20.37 -10.74
C PHE A 10 27.75 19.03 -10.63
N LEU A 11 27.19 18.54 -11.73
CA LEU A 11 26.77 17.15 -11.86
C LEU A 11 28.05 16.29 -11.94
N SER A 12 28.20 15.33 -11.05
CA SER A 12 29.37 14.47 -11.07
C SER A 12 29.31 13.55 -12.29
N PRO A 13 30.45 13.20 -12.92
CA PRO A 13 30.49 12.22 -14.01
C PRO A 13 29.96 10.84 -13.60
N LEU A 14 29.86 10.55 -12.30
CA LEU A 14 29.30 9.31 -11.75
C LEU A 14 27.76 9.28 -11.88
N ASP A 15 27.09 10.42 -11.74
CA ASP A 15 25.62 10.52 -11.90
C ASP A 15 25.20 10.34 -13.36
N ALA A 16 26.01 10.85 -14.30
CA ALA A 16 25.82 10.64 -15.73
C ALA A 16 26.00 9.15 -16.10
N LEU A 17 26.96 8.46 -15.48
CA LEU A 17 27.21 7.03 -15.71
C LEU A 17 26.06 6.14 -15.19
N HIS A 18 25.51 6.44 -14.01
CA HIS A 18 24.34 5.73 -13.47
C HIS A 18 23.08 5.94 -14.31
N SER A 19 22.87 7.17 -14.82
CA SER A 19 21.76 7.48 -15.74
C SER A 19 21.91 6.73 -17.07
N LEU A 20 23.13 6.63 -17.61
CA LEU A 20 23.39 5.91 -18.86
C LEU A 20 23.23 4.39 -18.71
N SER A 21 23.66 3.82 -17.58
CA SER A 21 23.47 2.39 -17.26
C SER A 21 21.99 2.00 -17.25
N ASN A 22 21.15 2.75 -16.52
CA ASN A 22 19.72 2.46 -16.46
C ASN A 22 19.05 2.63 -17.83
N LYS A 23 19.44 3.63 -18.63
CA LYS A 23 18.89 3.84 -19.98
C LYS A 23 19.29 2.74 -20.97
N LEU A 24 20.51 2.20 -20.84
CA LEU A 24 20.99 1.11 -21.70
C LEU A 24 20.26 -0.21 -21.37
N VAL A 25 19.99 -0.47 -20.09
CA VAL A 25 19.14 -1.60 -19.66
C VAL A 25 17.73 -1.47 -20.23
N TYR A 26 17.12 -0.28 -20.17
CA TYR A 26 15.78 -0.05 -20.75
C TYR A 26 15.74 -0.23 -22.28
N ALA A 27 16.81 0.14 -22.99
CA ALA A 27 16.87 0.00 -24.46
C ALA A 27 17.07 -1.45 -24.94
N LEU A 28 17.76 -2.29 -24.14
CA LEU A 28 17.96 -3.71 -24.46
C LEU A 28 16.70 -4.58 -24.23
N PHE A 29 15.71 -4.07 -23.49
CA PHE A 29 14.42 -4.74 -23.23
C PHE A 29 13.22 -4.11 -23.97
N ALA A 30 13.46 -3.25 -24.96
CA ALA A 30 12.41 -2.79 -25.87
C ALA A 30 12.05 -3.87 -26.91
N SER A 31 11.79 -5.10 -26.45
CA SER A 31 10.99 -6.07 -27.19
C SER A 31 9.53 -5.80 -26.85
N THR A 32 8.67 -5.72 -27.86
CA THR A 32 7.22 -5.82 -27.65
C THR A 32 6.96 -7.02 -26.74
N PRO A 33 6.31 -6.89 -25.57
CA PRO A 33 6.14 -8.01 -24.69
C PRO A 33 5.19 -8.98 -25.37
N PHE A 34 5.74 -10.04 -25.95
CA PHE A 34 5.03 -11.29 -26.07
C PHE A 34 4.80 -11.74 -24.63
N VAL A 35 3.57 -11.59 -24.15
CA VAL A 35 3.16 -12.08 -22.84
C VAL A 35 2.48 -13.42 -23.06
N PRO A 36 3.13 -14.55 -22.77
CA PRO A 36 2.46 -15.84 -22.70
C PRO A 36 1.22 -15.71 -21.82
N ARG A 37 0.06 -16.16 -22.31
CA ARG A 37 -1.18 -16.12 -21.52
C ARG A 37 -1.04 -17.06 -20.32
N GLY A 38 -1.11 -16.51 -19.10
CA GLY A 38 -1.26 -17.28 -17.87
C GLY A 38 0.04 -17.66 -17.14
N GLU A 39 1.06 -16.81 -17.12
CA GLU A 39 2.31 -17.05 -16.38
C GLU A 39 2.09 -17.13 -14.86
N TYR A 40 1.19 -16.31 -14.32
CA TYR A 40 0.94 -16.18 -12.88
C TYR A 40 -0.45 -16.67 -12.50
N LEU A 41 -0.63 -16.94 -11.20
CA LEU A 41 -1.95 -16.89 -10.58
C LEU A 41 -2.12 -15.52 -9.92
N LEU A 42 -3.24 -14.87 -10.23
CA LEU A 42 -3.59 -13.55 -9.73
C LEU A 42 -4.82 -13.67 -8.83
N GLY A 43 -4.76 -13.07 -7.65
CA GLY A 43 -5.85 -13.03 -6.69
C GLY A 43 -6.23 -11.59 -6.36
N LEU A 44 -7.52 -11.29 -6.36
CA LEU A 44 -8.06 -9.97 -6.09
C LEU A 44 -9.08 -10.03 -4.96
N GLY A 45 -8.91 -9.17 -3.96
CA GLY A 45 -9.82 -9.11 -2.82
C GLY A 45 -10.08 -7.69 -2.39
N ILE A 46 -11.33 -7.41 -2.05
CA ILE A 46 -11.72 -6.13 -1.46
C ILE A 46 -12.60 -6.39 -0.24
N ALA A 47 -12.38 -5.64 0.83
CA ALA A 47 -13.22 -5.70 2.02
C ALA A 47 -13.36 -4.33 2.68
N ASP A 48 -14.37 -4.21 3.54
CA ASP A 48 -14.57 -3.02 4.37
C ASP A 48 -13.51 -2.96 5.47
N ILE A 49 -12.91 -1.78 5.68
CA ILE A 49 -12.01 -1.48 6.80
C ILE A 49 -12.48 -0.24 7.56
N THR A 50 -13.72 0.21 7.33
CA THR A 50 -14.28 1.41 7.94
C THR A 50 -14.44 1.18 9.45
N GLY A 51 -13.74 1.99 10.24
CA GLY A 51 -13.90 2.00 11.69
C GLY A 51 -15.10 2.86 12.13
N PRO A 52 -15.12 3.33 13.38
CA PRO A 52 -16.14 4.24 13.87
C PRO A 52 -16.26 5.51 13.00
N VAL A 53 -17.50 5.91 12.70
CA VAL A 53 -17.81 7.01 11.78
C VAL A 53 -18.32 8.28 12.49
N VAL A 54 -18.51 8.20 13.81
CA VAL A 54 -18.93 9.33 14.66
C VAL A 54 -18.08 9.37 15.92
N GLU A 55 -17.94 10.56 16.51
CA GLU A 55 -17.34 10.80 17.83
C GLU A 55 -15.90 10.32 17.98
N THR A 56 -15.22 10.02 16.87
CA THR A 56 -13.84 9.57 16.84
C THR A 56 -12.98 10.52 16.02
N ASN A 57 -11.80 10.86 16.53
CA ASN A 57 -10.87 11.75 15.83
C ASN A 57 -10.41 11.15 14.50
N MET A 58 -10.15 12.00 13.51
CA MET A 58 -9.67 11.60 12.19
C MET A 58 -8.13 11.63 12.13
N MET A 59 -7.54 10.70 11.39
CA MET A 59 -6.09 10.62 11.23
C MET A 59 -5.61 11.45 10.04
N GLY A 60 -4.53 12.22 10.22
CA GLY A 60 -3.88 12.98 9.15
C GLY A 60 -3.50 14.41 9.56
N TYR A 61 -4.49 15.30 9.69
CA TYR A 61 -4.24 16.74 9.92
C TYR A 61 -3.75 17.12 11.32
N ALA A 62 -3.56 16.14 12.20
CA ALA A 62 -3.12 16.36 13.58
C ALA A 62 -3.96 17.41 14.35
N SER A 63 -5.27 17.42 14.13
CA SER A 63 -6.20 18.36 14.77
C SER A 63 -7.06 17.66 15.83
N LEU A 64 -7.01 18.15 17.07
CA LEU A 64 -7.86 17.67 18.17
C LEU A 64 -9.36 17.92 17.92
N ALA A 65 -9.69 18.95 17.14
CA ALA A 65 -11.07 19.33 16.84
C ALA A 65 -11.67 18.54 15.67
N GLN A 66 -10.85 17.79 14.92
CA GLN A 66 -11.31 17.05 13.75
C GLN A 66 -11.92 15.70 14.17
N THR A 67 -13.17 15.75 14.59
CA THR A 67 -13.96 14.57 14.98
C THR A 67 -14.91 14.17 13.86
N ALA A 68 -14.96 12.88 13.54
CA ALA A 68 -15.90 12.35 12.56
C ALA A 68 -17.35 12.53 13.03
N THR A 69 -18.24 12.92 12.12
CA THR A 69 -19.68 13.15 12.38
C THR A 69 -20.59 12.37 11.42
N GLY A 70 -20.02 11.46 10.63
CA GLY A 70 -20.75 10.67 9.65
C GLY A 70 -19.82 10.00 8.64
N LEU A 71 -20.43 9.49 7.59
CA LEU A 71 -19.75 8.71 6.56
C LEU A 71 -20.11 9.26 5.17
N HIS A 72 -19.11 9.73 4.43
CA HIS A 72 -19.28 10.05 3.01
C HIS A 72 -19.12 8.80 2.13
N MET A 73 -18.01 8.09 2.27
CA MET A 73 -17.72 6.82 1.58
C MET A 73 -17.02 5.86 2.53
N ARG A 74 -17.25 4.56 2.34
CA ARG A 74 -16.55 3.50 3.11
C ARG A 74 -15.08 3.43 2.74
N GLN A 75 -14.26 3.11 3.74
CA GLN A 75 -12.85 2.79 3.57
C GLN A 75 -12.71 1.32 3.16
N ARG A 76 -11.86 1.02 2.17
CA ARG A 76 -11.63 -0.35 1.69
C ARG A 76 -10.18 -0.77 1.80
N GLY A 77 -9.98 -2.03 2.17
CA GLY A 77 -8.71 -2.74 1.98
C GLY A 77 -8.78 -3.49 0.65
N ARG A 78 -7.80 -3.26 -0.23
CA ARG A 78 -7.68 -3.96 -1.53
C ARG A 78 -6.44 -4.81 -1.52
N ALA A 79 -6.61 -6.12 -1.55
CA ALA A 79 -5.55 -7.11 -1.57
C ALA A 79 -5.33 -7.63 -2.99
N PHE A 80 -4.06 -7.70 -3.38
CA PHE A 80 -3.58 -8.21 -4.66
C PHE A 80 -2.57 -9.30 -4.36
N ILE A 81 -2.80 -10.50 -4.86
CA ILE A 81 -1.86 -11.61 -4.77
C ILE A 81 -1.33 -11.90 -6.17
N VAL A 82 -0.01 -12.00 -6.27
CA VAL A 82 0.68 -12.52 -7.44
C VAL A 82 1.47 -13.73 -6.96
N THR A 83 1.33 -14.87 -7.63
CA THR A 83 2.10 -16.07 -7.30
C THR A 83 2.49 -16.85 -8.55
N GLU A 84 3.65 -17.49 -8.47
CA GLU A 84 4.13 -18.39 -9.50
C GLU A 84 3.21 -19.60 -9.63
N ARG A 85 2.90 -19.99 -10.87
CA ARG A 85 2.02 -21.14 -11.13
C ARG A 85 2.61 -22.46 -10.61
N THR A 86 3.93 -22.61 -10.75
CA THR A 86 4.66 -23.84 -10.40
C THR A 86 5.15 -23.86 -8.95
N SER A 87 5.19 -22.70 -8.29
CA SER A 87 5.60 -22.55 -6.90
C SER A 87 4.61 -21.64 -6.16
N PRO A 88 3.45 -22.16 -5.73
CA PRO A 88 2.42 -21.34 -5.08
C PRO A 88 2.88 -20.67 -3.77
N THR A 89 3.98 -21.11 -3.18
CA THR A 89 4.58 -20.47 -1.99
C THR A 89 5.42 -19.25 -2.36
N ASP A 90 5.91 -19.17 -3.60
CA ASP A 90 6.50 -17.94 -4.13
C ASP A 90 5.37 -17.00 -4.54
N ARG A 91 5.04 -16.10 -3.63
CA ARG A 91 3.91 -15.18 -3.77
C ARG A 91 4.22 -13.85 -3.12
N ILE A 92 3.57 -12.80 -3.60
CA ILE A 92 3.53 -11.49 -2.97
C ILE A 92 2.07 -11.17 -2.65
N LEU A 93 1.83 -10.67 -1.44
CA LEU A 93 0.58 -10.06 -1.02
C LEU A 93 0.79 -8.56 -0.86
N PHE A 94 0.15 -7.78 -1.72
CA PHE A 94 0.13 -6.33 -1.63
C PHE A 94 -1.27 -5.86 -1.21
N ILE A 95 -1.35 -5.09 -0.14
CA ILE A 95 -2.61 -4.53 0.37
C ILE A 95 -2.53 -3.00 0.32
N ASN A 96 -3.41 -2.38 -0.48
CA ASN A 96 -3.63 -0.95 -0.48
C ASN A 96 -4.91 -0.63 0.31
N ALA A 97 -4.75 0.02 1.46
CA ALA A 97 -5.83 0.33 2.39
C ALA A 97 -6.18 1.82 2.35
N ASP A 98 -7.47 2.14 2.36
CA ASP A 98 -7.97 3.51 2.46
C ASP A 98 -7.81 4.08 3.88
N ILE A 99 -6.57 4.14 4.36
CA ILE A 99 -6.13 4.67 5.66
C ILE A 99 -5.02 5.70 5.46
N ALA A 100 -4.74 6.49 6.49
CA ALA A 100 -3.77 7.57 6.41
C ALA A 100 -2.31 7.05 6.31
N MET A 101 -1.97 5.95 6.98
CA MET A 101 -0.66 5.30 6.84
C MET A 101 -0.71 3.87 7.36
N GLY A 102 0.25 3.04 6.93
CA GLY A 102 0.55 1.78 7.61
C GLY A 102 1.26 2.02 8.94
N ASP A 103 1.33 0.98 9.76
CA ASP A 103 1.94 1.01 11.09
C ASP A 103 2.62 -0.31 11.39
N SER A 104 3.69 -0.27 12.17
CA SER A 104 4.41 -1.48 12.58
C SER A 104 3.53 -2.43 13.38
N GLY A 105 2.71 -1.92 14.29
CA GLY A 105 1.78 -2.69 15.10
C GLY A 105 0.72 -3.39 14.27
N ILE A 106 0.06 -2.65 13.36
CA ILE A 106 -0.92 -3.25 12.43
C ILE A 106 -0.25 -4.33 11.57
N ARG A 107 0.92 -4.05 11.01
CA ARG A 107 1.61 -5.01 10.15
C ARG A 107 1.97 -6.28 10.90
N ARG A 108 2.48 -6.19 12.13
CA ARG A 108 2.80 -7.36 12.95
C ARG A 108 1.55 -8.17 13.30
N ALA A 109 0.45 -7.51 13.69
CA ALA A 109 -0.80 -8.19 13.99
C ALA A 109 -1.40 -8.89 12.76
N LEU A 110 -1.34 -8.27 11.58
CA LEU A 110 -1.76 -8.88 10.33
C LEU A 110 -0.92 -10.11 9.98
N LEU A 111 0.41 -10.01 10.08
CA LEU A 111 1.30 -11.15 9.82
C LEU A 111 1.05 -12.32 10.78
N ALA A 112 0.81 -12.04 12.06
CA ALA A 112 0.47 -13.08 13.03
C ALA A 112 -0.84 -13.79 12.66
N ALA A 113 -1.89 -13.04 12.30
CA ALA A 113 -3.17 -13.61 11.89
C ALA A 113 -3.05 -14.42 10.57
N LEU A 114 -2.23 -13.96 9.62
CA LEU A 114 -1.98 -14.69 8.38
C LEU A 114 -1.19 -15.98 8.61
N ALA A 115 -0.22 -15.96 9.53
CA ALA A 115 0.53 -17.16 9.90
C ALA A 115 -0.36 -18.19 10.61
N GLU A 116 -1.30 -17.74 11.45
CA GLU A 116 -2.30 -18.62 12.09
C GLU A 116 -3.22 -19.29 11.05
N GLU A 117 -3.65 -18.56 10.02
CA GLU A 117 -4.61 -19.06 9.04
C GLU A 117 -3.97 -19.87 7.89
N TYR A 118 -2.77 -19.51 7.44
CA TYR A 118 -2.13 -20.06 6.25
C TYR A 118 -0.75 -20.70 6.50
N GLY A 119 -0.27 -20.70 7.74
CA GLY A 119 1.08 -21.12 8.11
C GLY A 119 2.15 -20.06 7.82
N GLU A 120 3.28 -20.15 8.52
CA GLU A 120 4.38 -19.15 8.47
C GLU A 120 5.06 -19.05 7.09
N GLY A 121 4.98 -20.09 6.27
CA GLY A 121 5.61 -20.12 4.95
C GLY A 121 4.82 -19.41 3.84
N THR A 122 3.52 -19.18 4.02
CA THR A 122 2.65 -18.65 2.95
C THR A 122 2.72 -17.13 2.86
N TYR A 123 2.52 -16.46 4.00
CA TYR A 123 2.52 -15.00 4.10
C TYR A 123 3.42 -14.59 5.27
N HIS A 124 4.52 -13.92 4.96
CA HIS A 124 5.55 -13.57 5.92
C HIS A 124 6.07 -12.14 5.67
N ALA A 125 6.92 -11.66 6.56
CA ALA A 125 7.43 -10.29 6.50
C ALA A 125 8.20 -9.95 5.21
N GLY A 126 8.67 -10.95 4.47
CA GLY A 126 9.40 -10.75 3.20
C GLY A 126 8.49 -10.58 1.99
N ASN A 127 7.22 -10.98 2.07
CA ASN A 127 6.32 -11.00 0.93
C ASN A 127 4.95 -10.33 1.15
N VAL A 128 4.72 -9.76 2.33
CA VAL A 128 3.52 -8.97 2.65
C VAL A 128 3.85 -7.49 2.77
N ALA A 129 3.19 -6.69 1.92
CA ALA A 129 3.18 -5.24 1.96
C ALA A 129 1.78 -4.72 2.30
N LEU A 130 1.69 -3.83 3.31
CA LEU A 130 0.48 -3.11 3.68
C LEU A 130 0.78 -1.62 3.60
N VAL A 131 0.06 -0.91 2.73
CA VAL A 131 0.23 0.53 2.53
C VAL A 131 -1.10 1.27 2.72
N GLY A 132 -1.01 2.53 3.11
CA GLY A 132 -2.16 3.45 3.17
C GLY A 132 -2.20 4.34 1.93
N THR A 133 -3.39 4.70 1.46
CA THR A 133 -3.56 5.70 0.40
C THR A 133 -3.20 7.13 0.83
N HIS A 134 -2.93 7.33 2.12
CA HIS A 134 -2.62 8.63 2.71
C HIS A 134 -3.78 9.64 2.69
N GLN A 135 -5.02 9.14 2.70
CA GLN A 135 -6.20 9.97 2.91
C GLN A 135 -6.25 10.53 4.35
N HIS A 136 -6.78 11.75 4.55
CA HIS A 136 -6.86 12.43 5.86
C HIS A 136 -8.30 12.59 6.38
N SER A 137 -9.17 11.72 5.90
CA SER A 137 -10.61 11.70 6.15
C SER A 137 -11.10 10.35 6.72
N GLY A 138 -10.20 9.55 7.30
CA GLY A 138 -10.52 8.30 7.98
C GLY A 138 -10.25 8.38 9.47
N VAL A 139 -10.75 7.40 10.19
CA VAL A 139 -10.64 7.34 11.65
C VAL A 139 -9.20 7.13 12.13
N GLY A 140 -8.84 7.75 13.25
CA GLY A 140 -7.57 7.59 13.95
C GLY A 140 -7.59 6.54 15.06
N GLY A 141 -6.58 6.60 15.94
CA GLY A 141 -6.47 5.69 17.08
C GLY A 141 -6.10 4.25 16.72
N TYR A 142 -5.24 4.03 15.72
CA TYR A 142 -4.79 2.68 15.35
C TYR A 142 -3.26 2.52 15.31
N LEU A 143 -2.54 3.63 15.45
CA LEU A 143 -1.09 3.68 15.35
C LEU A 143 -0.45 3.29 16.68
N GLU A 144 0.58 2.46 16.65
CA GLU A 144 1.25 1.93 17.83
C GLU A 144 2.00 3.01 18.61
N ASN A 145 2.65 3.94 17.90
CA ASN A 145 3.48 4.97 18.53
C ASN A 145 2.64 6.07 19.20
N LEU A 146 3.17 6.61 20.30
CA LEU A 146 2.46 7.61 21.12
C LEU A 146 2.14 8.91 20.38
N LEU A 147 3.10 9.44 19.61
CA LEU A 147 2.96 10.77 18.98
C LEU A 147 1.66 10.91 18.15
N PRO A 148 1.34 10.00 17.20
CA PRO A 148 0.10 10.09 16.44
C PRO A 148 -1.17 9.77 17.26
N GLN A 149 -1.04 9.19 18.45
CA GLN A 149 -2.19 8.93 19.32
C GLN A 149 -2.66 10.18 20.07
N ILE A 150 -1.84 11.23 20.21
CA ILE A 150 -2.18 12.43 20.99
C ILE A 150 -3.50 13.04 20.51
N THR A 151 -3.68 13.20 19.20
CA THR A 151 -4.91 13.79 18.64
C THR A 151 -6.09 12.83 18.68
N SER A 152 -5.82 11.53 18.57
CA SER A 152 -6.82 10.47 18.72
C SER A 152 -7.17 10.12 20.17
N ARG A 153 -6.50 10.77 21.15
CA ARG A 153 -6.64 10.51 22.58
C ARG A 153 -6.35 9.05 22.97
N GLY A 154 -5.41 8.42 22.27
CA GLY A 154 -5.00 7.03 22.50
C GLY A 154 -5.36 6.08 21.36
N LEU A 155 -5.17 4.79 21.64
CA LEU A 155 -5.59 3.69 20.79
C LEU A 155 -7.12 3.48 20.91
N HIS A 156 -7.77 3.25 19.77
CA HIS A 156 -9.18 2.96 19.64
C HIS A 156 -9.36 1.52 19.13
N PRO A 157 -9.67 0.54 20.01
CA PRO A 157 -9.69 -0.88 19.64
C PRO A 157 -10.63 -1.22 18.48
N GLN A 158 -11.76 -0.53 18.38
CA GLN A 158 -12.71 -0.74 17.28
C GLN A 158 -12.11 -0.32 15.93
N THR A 159 -11.29 0.72 15.90
CA THR A 159 -10.60 1.15 14.67
C THR A 159 -9.57 0.12 14.26
N LEU A 160 -8.71 -0.28 15.19
CA LEU A 160 -7.68 -1.29 14.94
C LEU A 160 -8.31 -2.62 14.47
N SER A 161 -9.38 -3.06 15.13
CA SER A 161 -10.10 -4.28 14.79
C SER A 161 -10.73 -4.22 13.40
N ALA A 162 -11.35 -3.08 13.03
CA ALA A 162 -11.93 -2.90 11.69
C ALA A 162 -10.86 -2.98 10.60
N ILE A 163 -9.70 -2.34 10.81
CA ILE A 163 -8.58 -2.39 9.85
C ILE A 163 -8.03 -3.81 9.74
N LEU A 164 -7.75 -4.49 10.85
CA LEU A 164 -7.18 -5.84 10.85
C LEU A 164 -8.13 -6.88 10.25
N SER A 165 -9.37 -6.92 10.74
CA SER A 165 -10.36 -7.88 10.25
C SER A 165 -10.71 -7.66 8.78
N GLY A 166 -10.82 -6.40 8.36
CA GLY A 166 -11.10 -6.04 6.98
C GLY A 166 -9.93 -6.36 6.04
N THR A 167 -8.69 -6.04 6.42
CA THR A 167 -7.52 -6.40 5.60
C THR A 167 -7.32 -7.91 5.52
N LEU A 168 -7.54 -8.65 6.61
CA LEU A 168 -7.52 -10.11 6.60
C LEU A 168 -8.62 -10.69 5.71
N LEU A 169 -9.84 -10.15 5.76
CA LEU A 169 -10.94 -10.57 4.88
C LEU A 169 -10.66 -10.24 3.40
N ALA A 170 -10.04 -9.10 3.10
CA ALA A 170 -9.59 -8.79 1.75
C ALA A 170 -8.57 -9.84 1.27
N THR A 171 -7.61 -10.22 2.11
CA THR A 171 -6.64 -11.27 1.80
C THR A 171 -7.30 -12.62 1.56
N ARG A 172 -8.26 -13.03 2.40
CA ARG A 172 -9.06 -14.26 2.20
C ARG A 172 -9.74 -14.29 0.84
N ARG A 173 -10.38 -13.19 0.47
CA ARG A 173 -11.06 -13.03 -0.83
C ARG A 173 -10.05 -13.09 -1.97
N ALA A 174 -8.90 -12.43 -1.85
CA ALA A 174 -7.84 -12.51 -2.84
C ALA A 174 -7.32 -13.94 -2.99
N HIS A 175 -7.04 -14.63 -1.87
CA HIS A 175 -6.50 -15.98 -1.85
C HIS A 175 -7.43 -16.98 -2.52
N THR A 176 -8.73 -16.91 -2.21
CA THR A 176 -9.75 -17.80 -2.78
C THR A 176 -10.10 -17.47 -4.23
N SER A 177 -9.74 -16.28 -4.72
CA SER A 177 -9.96 -15.85 -6.10
C SER A 177 -8.79 -16.12 -7.06
N LEU A 178 -7.73 -16.81 -6.60
CA LEU A 178 -6.54 -17.08 -7.41
C LEU A 178 -6.90 -17.76 -8.73
N ALA A 179 -6.58 -17.10 -9.84
CA ALA A 179 -6.84 -17.60 -11.19
C ALA A 179 -5.68 -17.28 -12.14
N PRO A 180 -5.46 -18.10 -13.19
CA PRO A 180 -4.51 -17.79 -14.24
C PRO A 180 -4.65 -16.38 -14.82
N GLY A 181 -3.54 -15.64 -14.89
CA GLY A 181 -3.51 -14.30 -15.46
C GLY A 181 -2.14 -13.88 -15.95
N SER A 182 -2.08 -12.68 -16.52
CA SER A 182 -0.86 -12.03 -17.00
C SER A 182 -0.75 -10.63 -16.41
N LEU A 183 0.48 -10.20 -16.14
CA LEU A 183 0.77 -8.84 -15.68
C LEU A 183 1.41 -8.04 -16.81
N ALA A 184 1.10 -6.75 -16.87
CA ALA A 184 1.74 -5.80 -17.76
C ALA A 184 2.07 -4.53 -16.96
N LEU A 185 3.18 -3.90 -17.31
CA LEU A 185 3.60 -2.63 -16.72
C LEU A 185 3.55 -1.54 -17.79
N GLY A 186 2.94 -0.41 -17.44
CA GLY A 186 2.92 0.79 -18.26
C GLY A 186 3.32 2.00 -17.41
N THR A 187 3.96 2.98 -18.04
CA THR A 187 4.29 4.26 -17.41
C THR A 187 3.68 5.39 -18.22
N GLY A 188 3.27 6.46 -17.53
CA GLY A 188 2.62 7.62 -18.14
C GLY A 188 2.91 8.87 -17.32
N ARG A 189 2.83 10.03 -17.97
CA ARG A 189 3.06 11.33 -17.33
C ARG A 189 1.72 11.94 -16.92
N VAL A 190 1.57 12.25 -15.64
CA VAL A 190 0.38 12.90 -15.08
C VAL A 190 0.69 14.38 -14.84
N GLU A 191 -0.07 15.28 -15.46
CA GLU A 191 0.06 16.72 -15.25
C GLU A 191 -1.20 17.27 -14.59
N ASN A 192 -1.05 18.10 -13.55
CA ASN A 192 -2.15 18.75 -12.86
C ASN A 192 -3.24 17.77 -12.35
N GLY A 193 -2.85 16.53 -12.03
CA GLY A 193 -3.78 15.49 -11.56
C GLY A 193 -4.74 14.96 -12.64
N ARG A 194 -4.44 15.15 -13.93
CA ARG A 194 -5.24 14.65 -15.06
C ARG A 194 -4.46 13.57 -15.81
N TYR A 195 -5.16 12.49 -16.16
CA TYR A 195 -4.68 11.35 -16.94
C TYR A 195 -5.40 11.30 -18.29
#